data_AF-A0A348ML13-F1
#
_entry.id   AF-A0A348ML13-F1
#
_cell.length_a   1.000
_cell.length_b   1.000
_cell.length_c   1.000
_cell.angle_alpha   90.00
_cell.angle_beta   90.00
_cell.angle_gamma   90.00
#
_symmetry.space_group_name_H-M   'P 1'
#
loop_
_entity.id
_entity.type
_entity.pdbx_description
1 polymer ?
#
loop_
_entity_poly.entity_id
_entity_poly.type
_entity_poly.pdbx_seq_one_letter_code
_entity_poly.pdbx_strand_id
1 'polypeptide(L)'
;MKKIIFLIPIMILSIFVDSKNIRFAVISDTHLYDTTLGVNSEEFKKYVENDRKLLEESSFLFDQFLEDIQNESLDFVLVPGDITKDGELLNHKFFIEKISKILDGKTKVFVICGNHDINNFDGFKYEEKGKERVESISKKDFENLYQNFGYLNYFSKDENSLSYITSLNEEYYLVALDGCKYFLNNEKNPSTVSGKVNKKTLFWLKDNLEKLKGRNKKVIVMIHHNLIEHFAGQKKGYPEYVLENNEELLKILKRYDVKLVFTGHFHANDIAKRKFKNGYIFEIETGSPSTFPSPYRIVEILNDTFVKIQTFSLLKTPELYSYAKEYTESGIYNIAFKIIKGYKISDRESDILAKKISYSMVSHYRGDEVMPEGFFETKGFSLKSKFIMFLKKDMFKNLLNDSTPDNDDIINLY
;
A
#
# COMPACT_ATOMS: atom_id res chain seq x y z
N MET A 1 -54.06 -40.71 -38.12
CA MET A 1 -53.42 -40.31 -36.85
C MET A 1 -52.36 -39.26 -37.13
N LYS A 2 -52.65 -37.96 -36.91
CA LYS A 2 -51.68 -36.87 -37.05
C LYS A 2 -50.93 -36.74 -35.71
N LYS A 3 -49.61 -36.94 -35.71
CA LYS A 3 -48.75 -36.69 -34.55
C LYS A 3 -48.57 -35.18 -34.40
N ILE A 4 -49.14 -34.62 -33.35
CA ILE A 4 -48.89 -33.24 -32.90
C ILE A 4 -47.54 -33.27 -32.18
N ILE A 5 -46.55 -32.56 -32.72
CA ILE A 5 -45.28 -32.30 -32.04
C ILE A 5 -45.49 -31.04 -31.20
N PHE A 6 -45.55 -31.21 -29.88
CA PHE A 6 -45.50 -30.11 -28.93
C PHE A 6 -44.08 -29.54 -28.92
N LEU A 7 -43.88 -28.38 -29.54
CA LEU A 7 -42.71 -27.54 -29.27
C LEU A 7 -42.95 -26.86 -27.92
N ILE A 8 -42.30 -27.36 -26.88
CA ILE A 8 -42.14 -26.63 -25.62
C ILE A 8 -41.03 -25.59 -25.89
N PRO A 9 -41.33 -24.27 -25.84
CA PRO A 9 -40.27 -23.29 -25.82
C PRO A 9 -39.61 -23.41 -24.45
N ILE A 10 -38.39 -23.96 -24.41
CA ILE A 10 -37.51 -23.78 -23.27
C ILE A 10 -37.16 -22.30 -23.27
N MET A 11 -37.92 -21.53 -22.51
CA MET A 11 -37.58 -20.16 -22.16
C MET A 11 -36.38 -20.27 -21.22
N ILE A 12 -35.17 -20.26 -21.78
CA ILE A 12 -33.96 -19.97 -21.01
C ILE A 12 -34.14 -18.52 -20.57
N LEU A 13 -34.68 -18.35 -19.36
CA LEU A 13 -34.65 -17.09 -18.67
C LEU A 13 -33.18 -16.86 -18.35
N SER A 14 -32.47 -16.20 -19.26
CA SER A 14 -31.15 -15.65 -19.02
C SER A 14 -31.32 -14.59 -17.94
N ILE A 15 -31.27 -14.99 -16.68
CA ILE A 15 -31.00 -14.08 -15.57
C ILE A 15 -29.52 -13.71 -15.74
N PHE A 16 -29.23 -12.84 -16.71
CA PHE A 16 -28.09 -11.98 -16.57
C PHE A 16 -28.45 -11.06 -15.41
N VAL A 17 -27.95 -11.40 -14.22
CA VAL A 17 -27.75 -10.38 -13.21
C VAL A 17 -26.87 -9.36 -13.91
N ASP A 18 -27.41 -8.17 -14.14
CA ASP A 18 -26.68 -7.04 -14.71
C ASP A 18 -25.67 -6.61 -13.64
N SER A 19 -24.58 -7.38 -13.53
CA SER A 19 -23.56 -7.19 -12.50
C SER A 19 -22.96 -5.81 -12.73
N LYS A 20 -23.17 -4.91 -11.77
CA LYS A 20 -22.76 -3.53 -11.93
C LYS A 20 -21.25 -3.45 -11.89
N ASN A 21 -20.65 -2.94 -12.97
CA ASN A 21 -19.22 -2.60 -12.98
C ASN A 21 -18.93 -1.62 -11.83
N ILE A 22 -17.83 -1.85 -11.11
CA ILE A 22 -17.35 -0.89 -10.11
C ILE A 22 -16.04 -0.28 -10.56
N ARG A 23 -15.89 1.02 -10.34
CA ARG A 23 -14.69 1.78 -10.69
C ARG A 23 -14.26 2.64 -9.51
N PHE A 24 -13.02 2.49 -9.06
CA PHE A 24 -12.53 3.18 -7.87
C PHE A 24 -11.05 3.50 -7.97
N ALA A 25 -10.60 4.49 -7.20
CA ALA A 25 -9.18 4.80 -7.08
C ALA A 25 -8.58 4.16 -5.82
N VAL A 26 -7.28 3.88 -5.86
CA VAL A 26 -6.48 3.43 -4.72
C VAL A 26 -5.26 4.35 -4.63
N ILE A 27 -5.04 4.92 -3.44
CA ILE A 27 -3.84 5.69 -3.10
C ILE A 27 -3.38 5.25 -1.71
N SER A 28 -2.13 4.83 -1.58
CA SER A 28 -1.58 4.34 -0.30
C SER A 28 -0.36 5.14 0.10
N ASP A 29 -0.02 5.16 1.39
CA ASP A 29 1.26 5.70 1.87
C ASP A 29 1.44 7.17 1.46
N THR A 30 0.38 7.98 1.59
CA THR A 30 0.44 9.39 1.22
C THR A 30 1.52 10.12 2.00
N HIS A 31 1.79 9.68 3.24
CA HIS A 31 2.76 10.28 4.15
C HIS A 31 2.67 11.80 4.18
N LEU A 32 1.43 12.30 4.19
CA LEU A 32 1.15 13.71 3.98
C LEU A 32 1.85 14.53 5.07
N TYR A 33 2.58 15.55 4.64
CA TYR A 33 3.34 16.43 5.51
C TYR A 33 2.93 17.88 5.26
N ASP A 34 2.37 18.51 6.28
CA ASP A 34 2.12 19.95 6.29
C ASP A 34 3.45 20.68 6.52
N THR A 35 3.92 21.40 5.50
CA THR A 35 5.19 22.13 5.53
C THR A 35 5.23 23.27 6.56
N THR A 36 4.08 23.64 7.16
CA THR A 36 4.06 24.54 8.33
C THR A 36 4.72 23.92 9.56
N LEU A 37 4.91 22.60 9.59
CA LEU A 37 5.78 21.92 10.55
C LEU A 37 7.28 22.18 10.31
N GLY A 38 7.65 22.87 9.24
CA GLY A 38 8.98 23.42 9.01
C GLY A 38 9.87 22.59 8.09
N VAL A 39 10.41 23.24 7.07
CA VAL A 39 11.28 22.62 6.04
C VAL A 39 12.68 23.24 5.96
N ASN A 40 12.88 24.38 6.62
CA ASN A 40 14.08 25.21 6.41
C ASN A 40 15.24 24.90 7.37
N SER A 41 15.00 24.18 8.47
CA SER A 41 16.03 23.96 9.50
C SER A 41 17.07 22.93 9.08
N GLU A 42 18.27 23.00 9.68
CA GLU A 42 19.31 21.97 9.45
C GLU A 42 18.86 20.58 9.90
N GLU A 43 18.04 20.48 10.95
CA GLU A 43 17.51 19.21 11.42
C GLU A 43 16.55 18.58 10.41
N PHE A 44 15.71 19.38 9.75
CA PHE A 44 14.84 18.87 8.68
C PHE A 44 15.68 18.41 7.49
N LYS A 45 16.65 19.22 7.04
CA LYS A 45 17.55 18.87 5.93
C LYS A 45 18.29 17.55 6.17
N LYS A 46 18.86 17.35 7.37
CA LYS A 46 19.52 16.08 7.74
C LYS A 46 18.56 14.89 7.75
N TYR A 47 17.30 15.12 8.15
CA TYR A 47 16.28 14.08 8.12
C TYR A 47 15.97 13.66 6.68
N VAL A 48 15.64 14.62 5.80
CA VAL A 48 15.26 14.33 4.41
C VAL A 48 16.42 13.80 3.56
N GLU A 49 17.66 14.18 3.86
CA GLU A 49 18.86 13.58 3.23
C GLU A 49 18.94 12.05 3.44
N ASN A 50 18.31 11.53 4.48
CA ASN A 50 18.28 10.11 4.84
C ASN A 50 16.87 9.51 4.73
N ASP A 51 15.96 10.15 3.99
CA ASP A 51 14.64 9.62 3.65
C ASP A 51 14.52 9.50 2.12
N ARG A 52 13.65 8.61 1.67
CA ARG A 52 13.31 8.39 0.26
C ARG A 52 12.06 9.16 -0.18
N LYS A 53 11.34 9.76 0.79
CA LYS A 53 10.04 10.38 0.60
C LYS A 53 10.14 11.87 0.29
N LEU A 54 9.44 12.31 -0.75
CA LEU A 54 9.24 13.69 -1.19
C LEU A 54 8.30 14.44 -0.24
N LEU A 55 8.74 14.66 1.01
CA LEU A 55 7.87 15.21 2.06
C LEU A 55 7.48 16.66 1.81
N GLU A 56 8.39 17.47 1.27
CA GLU A 56 8.10 18.87 0.92
C GLU A 56 7.06 18.95 -0.21
N GLU A 57 7.09 18.00 -1.13
CA GLU A 57 6.18 17.92 -2.28
C GLU A 57 4.92 17.09 -1.99
N SER A 58 4.83 16.40 -0.85
CA SER A 58 3.73 15.47 -0.54
C SER A 58 2.35 16.10 -0.66
N SER A 59 2.20 17.35 -0.20
CA SER A 59 0.96 18.13 -0.33
C SER A 59 0.60 18.42 -1.79
N PHE A 60 1.59 18.79 -2.60
CA PHE A 60 1.40 19.08 -4.02
C PHE A 60 1.06 17.81 -4.82
N LEU A 61 1.72 16.70 -4.54
CA LEU A 61 1.43 15.41 -5.17
C LEU A 61 0.04 14.91 -4.79
N PHE A 62 -0.36 15.09 -3.53
CA PHE A 62 -1.71 14.73 -3.08
C PHE A 62 -2.79 15.64 -3.70
N ASP A 63 -2.52 16.94 -3.87
CA ASP A 63 -3.43 17.84 -4.59
C ASP A 63 -3.61 17.41 -6.05
N GLN A 64 -2.52 17.03 -6.74
CA GLN A 64 -2.61 16.49 -8.10
C GLN A 64 -3.45 15.22 -8.17
N PHE A 65 -3.32 14.31 -7.20
CA PHE A 65 -4.18 13.12 -7.14
C PHE A 65 -5.65 13.51 -7.03
N LEU A 66 -5.99 14.41 -6.11
CA LEU A 66 -7.36 14.87 -5.93
C LEU A 66 -7.88 15.59 -7.18
N GLU A 67 -7.03 16.34 -7.86
CA GLU A 67 -7.35 17.00 -9.12
C GLU A 67 -7.61 16.02 -10.28
N ASP A 68 -6.81 14.95 -10.37
CA ASP A 68 -7.00 13.89 -11.36
C ASP A 68 -8.35 13.20 -11.15
N ILE A 69 -8.68 12.84 -9.89
CA ILE A 69 -9.88 12.04 -9.60
C ILE A 69 -11.18 12.84 -9.48
N GLN A 70 -11.14 14.16 -9.28
CA GLN A 70 -12.37 14.96 -9.11
C GLN A 70 -13.28 14.94 -10.35
N ASN A 71 -12.69 14.72 -11.53
CA ASN A 71 -13.38 14.67 -12.81
C ASN A 71 -13.67 13.24 -13.28
N GLU A 72 -13.20 12.24 -12.52
CA GLU A 72 -13.41 10.84 -12.81
C GLU A 72 -14.74 10.37 -12.23
N SER A 73 -15.48 9.55 -12.99
CA SER A 73 -16.63 8.85 -12.43
C SER A 73 -16.13 7.64 -11.64
N LEU A 74 -15.89 7.87 -10.34
CA LEU A 74 -15.49 6.86 -9.37
C LEU A 74 -16.63 6.57 -8.40
N ASP A 75 -16.86 5.31 -8.10
CA ASP A 75 -17.79 4.89 -7.04
C ASP A 75 -17.22 5.22 -5.65
N PHE A 76 -15.90 5.09 -5.47
CA PHE A 76 -15.19 5.37 -4.23
C PHE A 76 -13.66 5.48 -4.40
N VAL A 77 -12.96 5.81 -3.31
CA VAL A 77 -11.50 5.79 -3.15
C VAL A 77 -11.12 4.91 -1.97
N LEU A 78 -10.08 4.08 -2.11
CA LEU A 78 -9.47 3.31 -1.02
C LEU A 78 -8.12 3.90 -0.61
N VAL A 79 -7.86 3.94 0.69
CA VAL A 79 -6.60 4.40 1.29
C VAL A 79 -6.08 3.38 2.30
N PRO A 80 -5.21 2.45 1.87
CA PRO A 80 -4.69 1.38 2.73
C PRO A 80 -3.51 1.80 3.60
N GLY A 81 -3.69 2.86 4.41
CA GLY A 81 -2.76 3.24 5.47
C GLY A 81 -1.65 4.23 5.09
N ASP A 82 -0.87 4.57 6.11
CA ASP A 82 0.22 5.57 6.12
C ASP A 82 -0.22 6.90 5.49
N ILE A 83 -1.33 7.40 6.04
CA ILE A 83 -1.96 8.64 5.60
C ILE A 83 -1.04 9.83 5.87
N THR A 84 -0.38 9.83 7.03
CA THR A 84 0.46 10.93 7.51
C THR A 84 1.92 10.54 7.56
N LYS A 85 2.81 11.54 7.60
CA LYS A 85 4.26 11.30 7.75
C LYS A 85 4.55 10.49 9.01
N ASP A 86 4.17 11.00 10.20
CA ASP A 86 4.45 10.38 11.48
C ASP A 86 3.32 10.60 12.50
N GLY A 87 2.06 10.46 12.06
CA GLY A 87 0.89 10.39 12.94
C GLY A 87 0.54 11.70 13.61
N GLU A 88 1.04 12.83 13.08
CA GLU A 88 0.78 14.16 13.62
C GLU A 88 -0.70 14.52 13.46
N LEU A 89 -1.34 15.00 14.54
CA LEU A 89 -2.74 15.44 14.50
C LEU A 89 -2.97 16.50 13.41
N LEU A 90 -1.99 17.37 13.19
CA LEU A 90 -2.03 18.38 12.13
C LEU A 90 -2.13 17.73 10.74
N ASN A 91 -1.28 16.75 10.44
CA ASN A 91 -1.27 16.07 9.13
C ASN A 91 -2.55 15.27 8.89
N HIS A 92 -3.14 14.66 9.93
CA HIS A 92 -4.45 14.02 9.82
C HIS A 92 -5.56 15.00 9.45
N LYS A 93 -5.61 16.16 10.14
CA LYS A 93 -6.57 17.22 9.83
C LYS A 93 -6.35 17.78 8.43
N PHE A 94 -5.10 17.96 8.02
CA PHE A 94 -4.73 18.46 6.71
C PHE A 94 -5.21 17.53 5.57
N PHE A 95 -5.05 16.23 5.74
CA PHE A 95 -5.59 15.23 4.80
C PHE A 95 -7.12 15.33 4.67
N ILE A 96 -7.82 15.39 5.82
CA ILE A 96 -9.29 15.48 5.85
C ILE A 96 -9.77 16.77 5.20
N GLU A 97 -9.11 17.90 5.48
CA GLU A 97 -9.43 19.19 4.89
C GLU A 97 -9.32 19.16 3.36
N LYS A 98 -8.20 18.66 2.83
CA LYS A 98 -7.97 18.57 1.38
C LYS A 98 -9.01 17.71 0.67
N ILE A 99 -9.30 16.51 1.20
CA ILE A 99 -10.34 15.64 0.63
C ILE A 99 -11.71 16.31 0.68
N SER A 100 -12.08 16.88 1.84
CA SER A 100 -13.39 17.49 2.03
C SER A 100 -13.58 18.68 1.10
N LYS A 101 -12.52 19.44 0.83
CA LYS A 101 -12.56 20.59 -0.07
C LYS A 101 -12.74 20.20 -1.54
N ILE A 102 -12.08 19.13 -2.01
CA ILE A 102 -12.04 18.79 -3.44
C ILE A 102 -13.13 17.79 -3.81
N LEU A 103 -13.29 16.71 -3.04
CA LEU A 103 -14.30 15.69 -3.33
C LEU A 103 -15.68 16.08 -2.81
N ASP A 104 -15.76 16.92 -1.76
CA ASP A 104 -17.00 17.49 -1.21
C ASP A 104 -18.13 16.46 -1.03
N GLY A 105 -17.76 15.25 -0.56
CA GLY A 105 -18.68 14.13 -0.35
C GLY A 105 -19.27 13.50 -1.62
N LYS A 106 -18.91 13.97 -2.82
CA LYS A 106 -19.36 13.40 -4.11
C LYS A 106 -18.83 11.99 -4.32
N THR A 107 -17.60 11.74 -3.91
CA THR A 107 -16.94 10.43 -3.97
C THR A 107 -16.66 9.96 -2.55
N LYS A 108 -17.11 8.73 -2.21
CA LYS A 108 -16.84 8.14 -0.91
C LYS A 108 -15.37 7.77 -0.79
N VAL A 109 -14.78 7.99 0.37
CA VAL A 109 -13.40 7.60 0.67
C VAL A 109 -13.41 6.63 1.83
N PHE A 110 -12.68 5.52 1.72
CA PHE A 110 -12.53 4.53 2.78
C PHE A 110 -11.07 4.46 3.19
N VAL A 111 -10.80 4.64 4.48
CA VAL A 111 -9.43 4.62 5.03
C VAL A 111 -9.26 3.49 6.04
N ILE A 112 -8.03 2.99 6.16
CA ILE A 112 -7.54 2.25 7.33
C ILE A 112 -6.18 2.84 7.71
N CYS A 113 -5.70 2.60 8.92
CA CYS A 113 -4.41 3.12 9.37
C CYS A 113 -3.23 2.29 8.82
N GLY A 114 -2.07 2.94 8.67
CA GLY A 114 -0.77 2.29 8.56
C GLY A 114 0.05 2.43 9.85
N ASN A 115 1.30 1.98 9.83
CA ASN A 115 2.16 2.01 11.03
C ASN A 115 2.61 3.41 11.42
N HIS A 116 2.55 4.40 10.54
CA HIS A 116 2.93 5.77 10.85
C HIS A 116 1.81 6.59 11.53
N ASP A 117 0.55 6.17 11.43
CA ASP A 117 -0.59 7.05 11.70
C ASP A 117 -0.98 7.21 13.18
N ILE A 118 -0.71 6.22 14.04
CA ILE A 118 -1.32 6.17 15.39
C ILE A 118 -0.25 5.99 16.45
N ASN A 119 -0.39 6.75 17.55
CA ASN A 119 0.53 6.74 18.69
C ASN A 119 1.99 6.78 18.22
N ASN A 120 2.31 7.61 17.24
CA ASN A 120 3.65 7.68 16.68
C ASN A 120 4.44 8.74 17.47
N PHE A 121 5.61 8.34 17.97
CA PHE A 121 6.52 9.21 18.72
C PHE A 121 7.68 9.71 17.85
N ASP A 122 7.49 9.87 16.54
CA ASP A 122 8.43 10.54 15.63
C ASP A 122 7.82 11.73 14.87
N GLY A 123 6.61 12.16 15.26
CA GLY A 123 6.02 13.42 14.79
C GLY A 123 6.76 14.63 15.38
N PHE A 124 7.35 15.47 14.53
CA PHE A 124 8.12 16.65 14.93
C PHE A 124 7.78 17.89 14.09
N LYS A 125 7.79 19.04 14.74
CA LYS A 125 7.96 20.36 14.14
C LYS A 125 9.44 20.71 14.16
N TYR A 126 9.94 21.20 13.04
CA TYR A 126 11.33 21.56 12.81
C TYR A 126 11.47 23.09 12.82
N GLU A 127 12.29 23.59 13.73
CA GLU A 127 12.49 25.02 13.95
C GLU A 127 13.99 25.38 13.81
N GLU A 128 14.33 26.66 13.79
CA GLU A 128 15.72 27.11 13.61
C GLU A 128 16.69 26.51 14.65
N LYS A 129 16.22 26.29 15.89
CA LYS A 129 17.04 25.81 17.01
C LYS A 129 16.88 24.32 17.33
N GLY A 130 16.26 23.54 16.43
CA GLY A 130 16.13 22.09 16.59
C GLY A 130 14.78 21.56 16.11
N LYS A 131 14.23 20.60 16.86
CA LYS A 131 12.91 20.04 16.61
C LYS A 131 12.15 19.82 17.90
N GLU A 132 10.85 20.04 17.85
CA GLU A 132 9.91 19.84 18.96
C GLU A 132 8.91 18.75 18.57
N ARG A 133 8.65 17.82 19.48
CA ARG A 133 7.64 16.78 19.26
C ARG A 133 6.26 17.43 19.19
N VAL A 134 5.48 17.08 18.17
CA VAL A 134 4.07 17.51 18.07
C VAL A 134 3.12 16.40 18.51
N GLU A 135 1.88 16.80 18.76
CA GLU A 135 0.81 15.90 19.16
C GLU A 135 0.55 14.83 18.08
N SER A 136 0.56 13.56 18.50
CA SER A 136 0.08 12.42 17.73
C SER A 136 -1.34 12.03 18.18
N ILE A 137 -2.01 11.16 17.42
CA ILE A 137 -3.39 10.75 17.69
C ILE A 137 -3.48 9.34 18.26
N SER A 138 -4.51 9.10 19.08
CA SER A 138 -4.85 7.76 19.56
C SER A 138 -5.73 7.00 18.57
N LYS A 139 -5.92 5.69 18.80
CA LYS A 139 -6.93 4.87 18.11
C LYS A 139 -8.30 5.56 18.07
N LYS A 140 -8.73 6.11 19.21
CA LYS A 140 -10.06 6.73 19.35
C LYS A 140 -10.13 8.03 18.55
N ASP A 141 -9.06 8.80 18.54
CA ASP A 141 -8.98 10.04 17.76
C ASP A 141 -9.02 9.74 16.26
N PHE A 142 -8.32 8.70 15.80
CA PHE A 142 -8.40 8.23 14.41
C PHE A 142 -9.85 7.90 14.03
N GLU A 143 -10.56 7.10 14.83
CA GLU A 143 -11.95 6.75 14.56
C GLU A 143 -12.85 8.00 14.47
N ASN A 144 -12.67 8.98 15.38
CA ASN A 144 -13.45 10.20 15.39
C ASN A 144 -13.14 11.11 14.18
N LEU A 145 -11.86 11.32 13.88
CA LEU A 145 -11.41 12.16 12.75
C LEU A 145 -11.89 11.57 11.43
N TYR A 146 -11.80 10.25 11.27
CA TYR A 146 -12.14 9.55 10.05
C TYR A 146 -13.56 8.96 10.05
N GLN A 147 -14.48 9.47 10.88
CA GLN A 147 -15.85 8.93 10.98
C GLN A 147 -16.54 8.82 9.61
N ASN A 148 -16.40 9.82 8.75
CA ASN A 148 -17.03 9.85 7.41
C ASN A 148 -16.27 9.03 6.36
N PHE A 149 -15.15 8.42 6.73
CA PHE A 149 -14.23 7.70 5.85
C PHE A 149 -14.30 6.18 6.06
N GLY A 150 -15.51 5.67 6.32
CA GLY A 150 -15.82 4.25 6.53
C GLY A 150 -16.38 3.90 7.92
N TYR A 151 -16.14 4.73 8.93
CA TYR A 151 -16.45 4.42 10.34
C TYR A 151 -17.86 4.83 10.82
N LEU A 152 -18.66 5.54 10.01
CA LEU A 152 -20.02 5.95 10.39
C LEU A 152 -21.10 4.93 9.98
N ASN A 153 -21.04 4.42 8.75
CA ASN A 153 -22.07 3.54 8.16
C ASN A 153 -21.55 2.10 7.96
N TYR A 154 -20.81 1.58 8.95
CA TYR A 154 -20.28 0.22 8.87
C TYR A 154 -21.38 -0.84 9.04
N PHE A 155 -21.18 -1.99 8.40
CA PHE A 155 -21.90 -3.23 8.69
C PHE A 155 -21.47 -3.85 10.01
N SER A 156 -20.16 -3.87 10.27
CA SER A 156 -19.59 -4.32 11.53
C SER A 156 -18.26 -3.62 11.78
N LYS A 157 -17.92 -3.36 13.04
CA LYS A 157 -16.63 -2.80 13.46
C LYS A 157 -16.05 -3.68 14.56
N ASP A 158 -14.76 -3.96 14.51
CA ASP A 158 -14.07 -4.69 15.56
C ASP A 158 -13.79 -3.77 16.76
N GLU A 159 -14.04 -4.26 17.96
CA GLU A 159 -13.75 -3.51 19.19
C GLU A 159 -12.25 -3.49 19.51
N ASN A 160 -11.49 -4.47 19.01
CA ASN A 160 -10.09 -4.71 19.39
C ASN A 160 -9.07 -4.04 18.46
N SER A 161 -9.51 -3.51 17.32
CA SER A 161 -8.67 -2.85 16.30
C SER A 161 -9.47 -1.72 15.64
N LEU A 162 -8.91 -1.06 14.65
CA LEU A 162 -9.65 -0.15 13.76
C LEU A 162 -10.34 -0.88 12.59
N SER A 163 -10.34 -2.21 12.57
CA SER A 163 -10.94 -2.96 11.49
C SER A 163 -12.46 -2.75 11.41
N TYR A 164 -12.98 -2.63 10.19
CA TYR A 164 -14.40 -2.50 9.94
C TYR A 164 -14.80 -3.17 8.61
N ILE A 165 -16.10 -3.38 8.46
CA ILE A 165 -16.73 -3.91 7.25
C ILE A 165 -17.83 -2.94 6.86
N THR A 166 -17.89 -2.56 5.60
CA THR A 166 -18.92 -1.65 5.08
C THR A 166 -19.36 -2.05 3.68
N SER A 167 -20.57 -1.63 3.29
CA SER A 167 -21.10 -1.85 1.94
C SER A 167 -20.46 -0.84 0.99
N LEU A 168 -19.82 -1.30 -0.08
CA LEU A 168 -19.38 -0.44 -1.17
C LEU A 168 -20.57 -0.11 -2.08
N ASN A 169 -21.34 -1.14 -2.41
CA ASN A 169 -22.61 -1.04 -3.12
C ASN A 169 -23.51 -2.23 -2.74
N GLU A 170 -24.51 -2.55 -3.56
CA GLU A 170 -25.43 -3.66 -3.30
C GLU A 170 -24.73 -5.03 -3.39
N GLU A 171 -23.62 -5.17 -4.10
CA GLU A 171 -22.97 -6.46 -4.36
C GLU A 171 -21.67 -6.66 -3.58
N TYR A 172 -20.92 -5.58 -3.38
CA TYR A 172 -19.58 -5.59 -2.81
C TYR A 172 -19.55 -5.01 -1.40
N TYR A 173 -18.83 -5.71 -0.53
CA TYR A 173 -18.42 -5.23 0.78
C TYR A 173 -16.90 -5.00 0.81
N LEU A 174 -16.49 -3.96 1.51
CA LEU A 174 -15.11 -3.74 1.90
C LEU A 174 -14.91 -4.30 3.30
N VAL A 175 -13.85 -5.09 3.46
CA VAL A 175 -13.27 -5.44 4.75
C VAL A 175 -11.97 -4.64 4.88
N ALA A 176 -11.96 -3.64 5.75
CA ALA A 176 -10.77 -2.87 6.10
C ALA A 176 -10.15 -3.47 7.36
N LEU A 177 -8.90 -3.93 7.28
CA LEU A 177 -8.20 -4.60 8.38
C LEU A 177 -7.06 -3.75 8.92
N ASP A 178 -7.06 -3.58 10.23
CA ASP A 178 -5.97 -2.98 10.99
C ASP A 178 -4.98 -4.08 11.44
N GLY A 179 -3.80 -4.08 10.83
CA GLY A 179 -2.66 -4.93 11.19
C GLY A 179 -1.64 -4.22 12.08
N CYS A 180 -1.85 -2.95 12.41
CA CYS A 180 -0.82 -2.10 13.00
C CYS A 180 -0.62 -2.39 14.50
N LYS A 181 0.60 -2.15 14.98
CA LYS A 181 1.01 -2.45 16.36
C LYS A 181 1.28 -1.18 17.18
N TYR A 182 0.52 -0.12 16.91
CA TYR A 182 0.68 1.19 17.57
C TYR A 182 0.53 1.16 19.10
N PHE A 183 0.00 0.08 19.69
CA PHE A 183 -0.03 -0.12 21.14
C PHE A 183 1.32 -0.49 21.75
N LEU A 184 2.32 -0.83 20.93
CA LEU A 184 3.71 -1.08 21.35
C LEU A 184 4.58 0.19 21.28
N ASN A 185 4.07 1.26 20.66
CA ASN A 185 4.83 2.47 20.44
C ASN A 185 5.03 3.23 21.76
N ASN A 186 6.22 3.81 21.91
CA ASN A 186 6.61 4.66 23.03
C ASN A 186 7.86 5.46 22.62
N GLU A 187 8.37 6.35 23.48
CA GLU A 187 9.54 7.18 23.15
C GLU A 187 10.79 6.41 22.72
N LYS A 188 10.99 5.15 23.16
CA LYS A 188 12.14 4.31 22.76
C LYS A 188 11.89 3.49 21.51
N ASN A 189 10.62 3.24 21.19
CA ASN A 189 10.17 2.52 20.01
C ASN A 189 9.06 3.37 19.36
N PRO A 190 9.43 4.45 18.66
CA PRO A 190 8.48 5.50 18.30
C PRO A 190 7.43 5.05 17.30
N SER A 191 7.79 4.13 16.40
CA SER A 191 6.87 3.49 15.47
C SER A 191 7.26 2.03 15.23
N THR A 192 6.26 1.14 15.31
CA THR A 192 6.44 -0.30 15.06
C THR A 192 6.07 -0.62 13.61
N VAL A 193 7.09 -0.88 12.78
CA VAL A 193 6.93 -1.12 11.34
C VAL A 193 6.16 -2.41 11.02
N SER A 194 6.42 -3.50 11.75
CA SER A 194 5.79 -4.81 11.50
C SER A 194 4.30 -4.85 11.85
N GLY A 195 3.52 -5.59 11.06
CA GLY A 195 2.08 -5.78 11.29
C GLY A 195 1.69 -7.21 11.74
N LYS A 196 0.57 -7.31 12.47
CA LYS A 196 -0.11 -8.57 12.81
C LYS A 196 -1.59 -8.33 13.11
N VAL A 197 -2.47 -9.06 12.46
CA VAL A 197 -3.89 -9.07 12.84
C VAL A 197 -4.07 -9.94 14.09
N ASN A 198 -4.55 -9.36 15.19
CA ASN A 198 -4.68 -10.08 16.45
C ASN A 198 -5.77 -11.17 16.40
N LYS A 199 -5.71 -12.13 17.33
CA LYS A 199 -6.61 -13.29 17.33
C LYS A 199 -8.09 -12.90 17.43
N LYS A 200 -8.44 -11.91 18.25
CA LYS A 200 -9.84 -11.47 18.43
C LYS A 200 -10.38 -10.85 17.13
N THR A 201 -9.58 -10.04 16.45
CA THR A 201 -9.92 -9.49 15.13
C THR A 201 -10.07 -10.60 14.09
N LEU A 202 -9.23 -11.64 14.10
CA LEU A 202 -9.42 -12.80 13.22
C LEU A 202 -10.72 -13.57 13.50
N PHE A 203 -11.13 -13.69 14.78
CA PHE A 203 -12.42 -14.30 15.13
C PHE A 203 -13.59 -13.43 14.65
N TRP A 204 -13.53 -12.12 14.89
CA TRP A 204 -14.51 -11.16 14.39
C TRP A 204 -14.62 -11.21 12.85
N LEU A 205 -13.49 -11.31 12.15
CA LEU A 205 -13.46 -11.40 10.70
C LEU A 205 -14.17 -12.67 10.21
N LYS A 206 -13.83 -13.84 10.77
CA LYS A 206 -14.47 -15.12 10.41
C LYS A 206 -15.98 -15.09 10.60
N ASP A 207 -16.44 -14.59 11.76
CA ASP A 207 -17.86 -14.49 12.08
C ASP A 207 -18.61 -13.61 11.08
N ASN A 208 -18.03 -12.46 10.70
CA ASN A 208 -18.66 -11.57 9.73
C ASN A 208 -18.61 -12.10 8.29
N LEU A 209 -17.51 -12.74 7.87
CA LEU A 209 -17.44 -13.34 6.54
C LEU A 209 -18.46 -14.48 6.36
N GLU A 210 -18.74 -15.25 7.42
CA GLU A 210 -19.82 -16.26 7.39
C GLU A 210 -21.19 -15.61 7.18
N LYS A 211 -21.47 -14.49 7.84
CA LYS A 211 -22.71 -13.72 7.67
C LYS A 211 -22.87 -13.15 6.26
N LEU A 212 -21.78 -12.73 5.63
CA LEU A 212 -21.78 -12.20 4.25
C LEU A 212 -21.93 -13.30 3.21
N LYS A 213 -21.32 -14.46 3.43
CA LYS A 213 -21.43 -15.63 2.55
C LYS A 213 -22.89 -16.06 2.36
N GLY A 214 -23.69 -16.04 3.42
CA GLY A 214 -25.12 -16.34 3.36
C GLY A 214 -25.95 -15.37 2.50
N ARG A 215 -25.38 -14.23 2.09
CA ARG A 215 -26.05 -13.16 1.32
C ARG A 215 -25.60 -13.08 -0.14
N ASN A 216 -24.78 -14.01 -0.61
CA ASN A 216 -24.15 -14.01 -1.94
C ASN A 216 -23.43 -12.68 -2.26
N LYS A 217 -22.76 -12.10 -1.25
CA LYS A 217 -22.03 -10.83 -1.39
C LYS A 217 -20.55 -11.08 -1.65
N LYS A 218 -19.93 -10.21 -2.43
CA LYS A 218 -18.51 -10.25 -2.75
C LYS A 218 -17.74 -9.39 -1.76
N VAL A 219 -16.50 -9.79 -1.48
CA VAL A 219 -15.66 -9.11 -0.50
C VAL A 219 -14.35 -8.67 -1.15
N ILE A 220 -14.06 -7.39 -1.02
CA ILE A 220 -12.77 -6.77 -1.26
C ILE A 220 -12.12 -6.52 0.09
N VAL A 221 -10.82 -6.79 0.22
CA VAL A 221 -10.06 -6.51 1.44
C VAL A 221 -9.11 -5.36 1.18
N MET A 222 -8.96 -4.47 2.16
CA MET A 222 -7.81 -3.58 2.24
C MET A 222 -7.11 -3.71 3.59
N ILE A 223 -5.79 -3.72 3.58
CA ILE A 223 -4.92 -3.78 4.75
C ILE A 223 -3.59 -3.12 4.38
N HIS A 224 -2.94 -2.46 5.34
CA HIS A 224 -1.70 -1.75 5.03
C HIS A 224 -0.55 -2.69 4.64
N HIS A 225 -0.23 -3.68 5.48
CA HIS A 225 0.85 -4.64 5.25
C HIS A 225 0.52 -5.70 4.19
N ASN A 226 1.52 -6.07 3.37
CA ASN A 226 1.42 -7.16 2.38
C ASN A 226 1.06 -8.49 3.06
N LEU A 227 0.22 -9.30 2.41
CA LEU A 227 -0.07 -10.68 2.80
C LEU A 227 0.71 -11.67 1.96
N ILE A 228 0.97 -11.33 0.70
CA ILE A 228 1.69 -12.15 -0.26
C ILE A 228 3.10 -11.57 -0.42
N GLU A 229 4.09 -12.44 -0.62
CA GLU A 229 5.42 -11.93 -1.00
C GLU A 229 5.35 -11.46 -2.46
N HIS A 230 5.71 -10.20 -2.69
CA HIS A 230 5.79 -9.56 -4.02
C HIS A 230 7.06 -9.94 -4.79
N PHE A 231 8.06 -10.45 -4.08
CA PHE A 231 9.16 -11.19 -4.70
C PHE A 231 9.59 -12.33 -3.79
N ALA A 232 10.10 -13.40 -4.39
CA ALA A 232 10.48 -14.60 -3.64
C ALA A 232 11.51 -14.27 -2.54
N GLY A 233 11.15 -14.58 -1.28
CA GLY A 233 11.99 -14.31 -0.12
C GLY A 233 11.86 -12.90 0.46
N GLN A 234 10.86 -12.11 0.05
CA GLN A 234 10.58 -10.80 0.64
C GLN A 234 10.47 -10.89 2.16
N LYS A 235 9.70 -11.83 2.72
CA LYS A 235 9.55 -11.95 4.19
C LYS A 235 10.85 -12.33 4.90
N LYS A 236 11.81 -12.93 4.20
CA LYS A 236 13.14 -13.23 4.76
C LYS A 236 14.05 -12.00 4.72
N GLY A 237 13.97 -11.19 3.67
CA GLY A 237 14.80 -9.99 3.48
C GLY A 237 14.27 -8.76 4.22
N TYR A 238 12.94 -8.65 4.30
CA TYR A 238 12.15 -7.50 4.72
C TYR A 238 10.92 -7.98 5.53
N PRO A 239 11.14 -8.73 6.65
CA PRO A 239 10.07 -9.38 7.41
C PRO A 239 8.98 -8.43 7.93
N GLU A 240 9.33 -7.18 8.19
CA GLU A 240 8.44 -6.15 8.72
C GLU A 240 7.40 -5.66 7.70
N TYR A 241 7.59 -5.97 6.42
CA TYR A 241 6.68 -5.54 5.35
C TYR A 241 5.62 -6.57 4.98
N VAL A 242 5.84 -7.84 5.35
CA VAL A 242 4.84 -8.91 5.18
C VAL A 242 4.23 -9.24 6.53
N LEU A 243 2.89 -9.19 6.60
CA LEU A 243 2.12 -9.42 7.83
C LEU A 243 2.59 -10.72 8.54
N GLU A 244 2.83 -10.65 9.85
CA GLU A 244 3.45 -11.77 10.58
C GLU A 244 2.66 -13.07 10.45
N ASN A 245 1.34 -12.99 10.60
CA ASN A 245 0.40 -14.10 10.45
C ASN A 245 -0.32 -14.11 9.09
N ASN A 246 0.33 -13.62 8.04
CA ASN A 246 -0.19 -13.60 6.67
C ASN A 246 -0.80 -14.94 6.23
N GLU A 247 -0.13 -16.07 6.48
CA GLU A 247 -0.63 -17.41 6.10
C GLU A 247 -1.93 -17.81 6.82
N GLU A 248 -2.16 -17.33 8.05
CA GLU A 248 -3.42 -17.55 8.75
C GLU A 248 -4.55 -16.73 8.11
N LEU A 249 -4.28 -15.45 7.85
CA LEU A 249 -5.24 -14.54 7.22
C LEU A 249 -5.60 -15.01 5.80
N LEU A 250 -4.61 -15.31 4.96
CA LEU A 250 -4.80 -15.81 3.60
C LEU A 250 -5.68 -17.07 3.54
N LYS A 251 -5.53 -18.00 4.48
CA LYS A 251 -6.40 -19.19 4.57
C LYS A 251 -7.84 -18.84 4.94
N ILE A 252 -8.04 -17.84 5.81
CA ILE A 252 -9.37 -17.34 6.15
C ILE A 252 -10.00 -16.70 4.91
N LEU A 253 -9.31 -15.75 4.29
CA LEU A 253 -9.78 -15.05 3.09
C LEU A 253 -10.15 -16.06 1.99
N LYS A 254 -9.30 -17.05 1.74
CA LYS A 254 -9.56 -18.07 0.72
C LYS A 254 -10.78 -18.95 1.03
N ARG A 255 -11.02 -19.29 2.30
CA ARG A 255 -12.19 -20.09 2.73
C ARG A 255 -13.51 -19.39 2.42
N TYR A 256 -13.51 -18.06 2.42
CA TYR A 256 -14.65 -17.21 2.12
C TYR A 256 -14.63 -16.65 0.69
N ASP A 257 -13.78 -17.23 -0.16
CA ASP A 257 -13.62 -16.89 -1.58
C ASP A 257 -13.33 -15.41 -1.90
N VAL A 258 -12.65 -14.73 -0.98
CA VAL A 258 -12.03 -13.43 -1.26
C VAL A 258 -10.99 -13.61 -2.37
N LYS A 259 -11.01 -12.70 -3.36
CA LYS A 259 -10.09 -12.73 -4.50
C LYS A 259 -9.13 -11.55 -4.55
N LEU A 260 -9.50 -10.41 -3.99
CA LEU A 260 -8.79 -9.14 -4.14
C LEU A 260 -8.44 -8.57 -2.77
N VAL A 261 -7.16 -8.23 -2.61
CA VAL A 261 -6.60 -7.55 -1.46
C VAL A 261 -5.83 -6.32 -1.97
N PHE A 262 -6.08 -5.16 -1.38
CA PHE A 262 -5.38 -3.91 -1.66
C PHE A 262 -4.47 -3.54 -0.50
N THR A 263 -3.21 -3.26 -0.79
CA THR A 263 -2.14 -3.02 0.19
C THR A 263 -1.22 -1.86 -0.21
N GLY A 264 -0.29 -1.51 0.67
CA GLY A 264 0.76 -0.51 0.46
C GLY A 264 2.02 -0.88 1.22
N HIS A 265 2.55 0.02 2.06
CA HIS A 265 3.62 -0.20 3.06
C HIS A 265 5.03 -0.43 2.49
N PHE A 266 5.22 -1.32 1.50
CA PHE A 266 6.54 -1.49 0.87
C PHE A 266 6.87 -0.38 -0.14
N HIS A 267 5.85 0.40 -0.54
CA HIS A 267 5.87 1.49 -1.53
C HIS A 267 6.07 0.99 -2.97
N ALA A 268 5.92 -0.31 -3.22
CA ALA A 268 6.05 -0.87 -4.55
C ALA A 268 4.75 -0.79 -5.34
N ASN A 269 4.88 -0.64 -6.65
CA ASN A 269 3.76 -0.83 -7.57
C ASN A 269 3.84 -2.23 -8.12
N ASP A 270 3.10 -3.15 -7.50
CA ASP A 270 3.19 -4.55 -7.92
C ASP A 270 1.88 -5.30 -7.66
N ILE A 271 1.72 -6.45 -8.32
CA ILE A 271 0.58 -7.33 -8.21
C ILE A 271 1.09 -8.75 -7.96
N ALA A 272 0.80 -9.29 -6.78
CA ALA A 272 1.20 -10.64 -6.40
C ALA A 272 0.02 -11.62 -6.46
N LYS A 273 0.28 -12.86 -6.88
CA LYS A 273 -0.72 -13.94 -6.97
C LYS A 273 -0.40 -15.12 -6.07
N ARG A 274 -1.28 -15.40 -5.11
CA ARG A 274 -1.24 -16.64 -4.30
C ARG A 274 -2.19 -17.69 -4.85
N LYS A 275 -1.63 -18.76 -5.41
CA LYS A 275 -2.40 -19.95 -5.82
C LYS A 275 -2.70 -20.87 -4.63
N PHE A 276 -3.93 -21.37 -4.56
CA PHE A 276 -4.39 -22.41 -3.64
C PHE A 276 -4.87 -23.64 -4.44
N LYS A 277 -5.21 -24.74 -3.76
CA LYS A 277 -5.77 -25.93 -4.44
C LYS A 277 -7.01 -25.60 -5.30
N ASN A 278 -7.87 -24.69 -4.81
CA ASN A 278 -9.13 -24.34 -5.45
C ASN A 278 -9.24 -22.81 -5.65
N GLY A 279 -8.51 -22.25 -6.62
CA GLY A 279 -8.51 -20.82 -6.95
C GLY A 279 -7.32 -20.06 -6.39
N TYR A 280 -7.43 -18.74 -6.35
CA TYR A 280 -6.33 -17.83 -6.03
C TYR A 280 -6.80 -16.59 -5.28
N ILE A 281 -5.84 -15.86 -4.71
CA ILE A 281 -5.98 -14.50 -4.22
C ILE A 281 -4.95 -13.65 -4.97
N PHE A 282 -5.38 -12.48 -5.43
CA PHE A 282 -4.51 -11.42 -5.92
C PHE A 282 -4.38 -10.34 -4.86
N GLU A 283 -3.15 -9.89 -4.66
CA GLU A 283 -2.80 -8.74 -3.84
C GLU A 283 -2.26 -7.64 -4.77
N ILE A 284 -2.83 -6.45 -4.65
CA ILE A 284 -2.51 -5.28 -5.44
C ILE A 284 -1.86 -4.29 -4.47
N GLU A 285 -0.52 -4.21 -4.50
CA GLU A 285 0.24 -3.23 -3.74
C GLU A 285 0.32 -1.93 -4.54
N THR A 286 -0.16 -0.83 -3.96
CA THR A 286 -0.07 0.50 -4.58
C THR A 286 1.08 1.26 -3.96
N GLY A 287 2.00 1.77 -4.78
CA GLY A 287 3.14 2.51 -4.28
C GLY A 287 2.76 3.86 -3.65
N SER A 288 3.72 4.47 -2.96
CA SER A 288 3.52 5.75 -2.26
C SER A 288 3.57 6.92 -3.23
N PRO A 289 2.58 7.85 -3.25
CA PRO A 289 2.67 9.08 -4.04
C PRO A 289 3.86 9.94 -3.61
N SER A 290 4.35 9.77 -2.38
CA SER A 290 5.51 10.49 -1.85
C SER A 290 6.84 9.80 -2.17
N THR A 291 6.88 8.68 -2.91
CA THR A 291 8.13 8.01 -3.33
C THR A 291 8.07 7.78 -4.83
N PHE A 292 9.17 8.00 -5.57
CA PHE A 292 9.19 7.73 -7.01
C PHE A 292 8.74 6.27 -7.29
N PRO A 293 7.82 6.03 -8.26
CA PRO A 293 7.35 6.93 -9.33
C PRO A 293 6.11 7.79 -9.02
N SER A 294 5.78 7.96 -7.73
CA SER A 294 4.62 8.71 -7.22
C SER A 294 3.29 8.28 -7.86
N PRO A 295 2.90 7.02 -7.68
CA PRO A 295 1.74 6.42 -8.32
C PRO A 295 0.43 6.70 -7.55
N TYR A 296 -0.68 6.52 -8.26
CA TYR A 296 -1.94 6.02 -7.71
C TYR A 296 -2.54 5.04 -8.73
N ARG A 297 -3.57 4.28 -8.35
CA ARG A 297 -4.23 3.32 -9.25
C ARG A 297 -5.71 3.64 -9.44
N ILE A 298 -6.23 3.38 -10.64
CA ILE A 298 -7.67 3.24 -10.91
C ILE A 298 -7.94 1.76 -11.22
N VAL A 299 -8.97 1.23 -10.59
CA VAL A 299 -9.36 -0.18 -10.69
C VAL A 299 -10.80 -0.25 -11.16
N GLU A 300 -11.04 -1.10 -12.17
CA GLU A 300 -12.36 -1.40 -12.71
C GLU A 300 -12.63 -2.90 -12.61
N ILE A 301 -13.67 -3.30 -11.88
CA ILE A 301 -14.17 -4.68 -11.89
C ILE A 301 -15.33 -4.75 -12.88
N LEU A 302 -15.13 -5.54 -13.94
CA LEU A 302 -16.03 -5.69 -15.07
C LEU A 302 -16.70 -7.07 -15.04
N ASN A 303 -18.03 -7.06 -15.05
CA ASN A 303 -18.86 -8.27 -15.05
C ASN A 303 -18.46 -9.32 -13.99
N ASP A 304 -17.97 -8.87 -12.83
CA ASP A 304 -17.45 -9.69 -11.73
C ASP A 304 -16.32 -10.67 -12.09
N THR A 305 -15.75 -10.52 -13.27
CA THR A 305 -14.86 -11.51 -13.87
C THR A 305 -13.51 -10.92 -14.16
N PHE A 306 -13.47 -9.70 -14.71
CA PHE A 306 -12.23 -9.05 -15.09
C PHE A 306 -11.95 -7.87 -14.17
N VAL A 307 -10.72 -7.75 -13.71
CA VAL A 307 -10.25 -6.59 -12.95
C VAL A 307 -9.20 -5.90 -13.80
N LYS A 308 -9.55 -4.72 -14.31
CA LYS A 308 -8.62 -3.85 -15.02
C LYS A 308 -7.98 -2.92 -14.00
N ILE A 309 -6.65 -2.93 -13.96
CA ILE A 309 -5.84 -2.10 -13.07
C ILE A 309 -5.05 -1.15 -13.95
N GLN A 310 -5.07 0.13 -13.61
CA GLN A 310 -4.29 1.15 -14.29
C GLN A 310 -3.53 1.99 -13.28
N THR A 311 -2.22 2.10 -13.44
CA THR A 311 -1.33 2.92 -12.62
C THR A 311 -1.07 4.26 -13.31
N PHE A 312 -1.26 5.34 -12.57
CA PHE A 312 -1.04 6.70 -13.03
C PHE A 312 0.08 7.33 -12.21
N SER A 313 0.98 8.06 -12.87
CA SER A 313 1.99 8.87 -12.18
C SER A 313 1.49 10.29 -11.94
N LEU A 314 1.81 10.82 -10.76
CA LEU A 314 1.61 12.22 -10.35
C LEU A 314 2.77 13.13 -10.80
N LEU A 315 3.80 12.57 -11.46
CA LEU A 315 4.96 13.30 -11.95
C LEU A 315 4.70 13.77 -13.39
N LYS A 316 3.84 14.78 -13.55
CA LYS A 316 3.29 15.17 -14.86
C LYS A 316 4.29 15.87 -15.80
N THR A 317 5.46 16.29 -15.32
CA THR A 317 6.50 16.93 -16.14
C THR A 317 7.82 16.15 -16.11
N PRO A 318 8.63 16.19 -17.18
CA PRO A 318 9.94 15.54 -17.21
C PRO A 318 10.89 16.04 -16.11
N GLU A 319 10.82 17.31 -15.74
CA GLU A 319 11.63 17.90 -14.69
C GLU A 319 11.27 17.35 -13.31
N LEU A 320 9.96 17.31 -13.00
CA LEU A 320 9.47 16.76 -11.73
C LEU A 320 9.75 15.26 -11.65
N TYR A 321 9.60 14.54 -12.77
CA TYR A 321 9.93 13.12 -12.86
C TYR A 321 11.41 12.86 -12.56
N SER A 322 12.31 13.61 -13.19
CA SER A 322 13.76 13.46 -13.01
C SER A 322 14.17 13.82 -11.59
N TYR A 323 13.64 14.93 -11.04
CA TYR A 323 13.86 15.34 -9.66
C TYR A 323 13.41 14.27 -8.66
N ALA A 324 12.17 13.78 -8.77
CA ALA A 324 11.63 12.76 -7.88
C ALA A 324 12.44 11.47 -7.92
N LYS A 325 12.86 11.04 -9.12
CA LYS A 325 13.71 9.86 -9.30
C LYS A 325 15.05 10.05 -8.59
N GLU A 326 15.76 11.15 -8.87
CA GLU A 326 17.07 11.44 -8.27
C GLU A 326 16.98 11.57 -6.75
N TYR A 327 15.92 12.19 -6.24
CA TYR A 327 15.66 12.34 -4.81
C TYR A 327 15.51 10.98 -4.12
N THR A 328 14.58 10.15 -4.61
CA THR A 328 14.34 8.82 -4.05
C THR A 328 15.58 7.92 -4.19
N GLU A 329 16.28 7.95 -5.33
CA GLU A 329 17.53 7.20 -5.53
C GLU A 329 18.61 7.61 -4.52
N SER A 330 18.77 8.92 -4.28
CA SER A 330 19.74 9.47 -3.34
C SER A 330 19.41 9.12 -1.89
N GLY A 331 18.14 9.22 -1.50
CA GLY A 331 17.67 8.85 -0.16
C GLY A 331 17.95 7.39 0.16
N ILE A 332 17.58 6.47 -0.75
CA ILE A 332 17.85 5.04 -0.58
C ILE A 332 19.35 4.76 -0.59
N TYR A 333 20.11 5.42 -1.47
CA TYR A 333 21.57 5.31 -1.50
C TYR A 333 22.19 5.71 -0.16
N ASN A 334 21.79 6.84 0.44
CA ASN A 334 22.34 7.34 1.69
C ASN A 334 22.07 6.37 2.86
N ILE A 335 20.84 5.88 2.95
CA ILE A 335 20.45 4.84 3.93
C ILE A 335 21.31 3.59 3.76
N ALA A 336 21.39 3.07 2.54
CA ALA A 336 22.14 1.87 2.21
C ALA A 336 23.64 2.03 2.50
N PHE A 337 24.24 3.15 2.08
CA PHE A 337 25.65 3.47 2.29
C PHE A 337 25.98 3.48 3.77
N LYS A 338 25.16 4.15 4.60
CA LYS A 338 25.34 4.21 6.06
C LYS A 338 25.31 2.82 6.71
N ILE A 339 24.33 1.99 6.33
CA ILE A 339 24.21 0.61 6.82
C ILE A 339 25.46 -0.20 6.41
N ILE A 340 25.84 -0.16 5.13
CA ILE A 340 26.98 -0.91 4.60
C ILE A 340 28.29 -0.48 5.28
N LYS A 341 28.49 0.83 5.49
CA LYS A 341 29.64 1.38 6.22
C LYS A 341 29.73 0.85 7.65
N GLY A 342 28.61 0.56 8.31
CA GLY A 342 28.56 -0.08 9.62
C GLY A 342 29.28 -1.44 9.68
N TYR A 343 29.35 -2.17 8.55
CA TYR A 343 30.09 -3.43 8.43
C TYR A 343 31.60 -3.25 8.18
N LYS A 344 32.13 -2.02 8.28
CA LYS A 344 33.54 -1.67 8.05
C LYS A 344 34.01 -2.01 6.63
N ILE A 345 33.17 -1.74 5.64
CA ILE A 345 33.50 -1.81 4.22
C ILE A 345 34.13 -0.46 3.78
N SER A 346 35.06 -0.52 2.82
CA SER A 346 35.71 0.68 2.26
C SER A 346 34.70 1.59 1.55
N ASP A 347 34.95 2.90 1.51
CA ASP A 347 34.02 3.85 0.88
C ASP A 347 33.73 3.51 -0.58
N ARG A 348 34.76 3.13 -1.33
CA ARG A 348 34.63 2.70 -2.74
C ARG A 348 33.68 1.51 -2.90
N GLU A 349 33.78 0.51 -2.04
CA GLU A 349 32.92 -0.68 -2.12
C GLU A 349 31.51 -0.40 -1.57
N SER A 350 31.40 0.41 -0.52
CA SER A 350 30.11 0.86 0.01
C SER A 350 29.33 1.67 -1.02
N ASP A 351 29.99 2.55 -1.77
CA ASP A 351 29.38 3.32 -2.87
C ASP A 351 28.78 2.40 -3.93
N ILE A 352 29.56 1.41 -4.41
CA ILE A 352 29.10 0.46 -5.44
C ILE A 352 27.91 -0.37 -4.92
N LEU A 353 27.98 -0.87 -3.68
CA LEU A 353 26.91 -1.68 -3.10
C LEU A 353 25.65 -0.86 -2.83
N ALA A 354 25.79 0.38 -2.34
CA ALA A 354 24.66 1.27 -2.09
C ALA A 354 23.95 1.67 -3.39
N LYS A 355 24.70 1.93 -4.47
CA LYS A 355 24.14 2.17 -5.82
C LYS A 355 23.36 0.98 -6.33
N LYS A 356 23.85 -0.25 -6.11
CA LYS A 356 23.12 -1.48 -6.47
C LYS A 356 21.81 -1.61 -5.70
N ILE A 357 21.82 -1.32 -4.39
CA ILE A 357 20.60 -1.34 -3.57
C ILE A 357 19.60 -0.27 -4.02
N SER A 358 20.06 0.96 -4.21
CA SER A 358 19.24 2.08 -4.67
C SER A 358 18.56 1.74 -6.00
N TYR A 359 19.34 1.29 -6.99
CA TYR A 359 18.81 0.85 -8.27
C TYR A 359 17.75 -0.26 -8.12
N SER A 360 18.04 -1.31 -7.34
CA SER A 360 17.11 -2.43 -7.17
C SER A 360 15.80 -2.02 -6.51
N MET A 361 15.86 -1.20 -5.46
CA MET A 361 14.66 -0.73 -4.77
C MET A 361 13.83 0.19 -5.65
N VAL A 362 14.45 1.14 -6.36
CA VAL A 362 13.73 2.07 -7.24
C VAL A 362 13.12 1.35 -8.44
N SER A 363 13.80 0.35 -9.00
CA SER A 363 13.24 -0.48 -10.07
C SER A 363 12.01 -1.24 -9.58
N HIS A 364 12.07 -1.79 -8.37
CA HIS A 364 10.93 -2.48 -7.76
C HIS A 364 9.78 -1.53 -7.40
N TYR A 365 10.08 -0.31 -6.94
CA TYR A 365 9.06 0.71 -6.71
C TYR A 365 8.32 1.08 -7.99
N ARG A 366 9.01 1.05 -9.12
CA ARG A 366 8.41 1.31 -10.42
C ARG A 366 7.66 0.09 -10.99
N GLY A 367 7.90 -1.13 -10.51
CA GLY A 367 7.27 -2.34 -11.04
C GLY A 367 7.70 -2.66 -12.48
N ASP A 368 8.95 -2.35 -12.86
CA ASP A 368 9.49 -2.60 -14.19
C ASP A 368 10.92 -3.19 -14.13
N GLU A 369 11.09 -4.16 -13.26
CA GLU A 369 12.40 -4.60 -12.83
C GLU A 369 13.21 -5.23 -13.95
N VAL A 370 14.35 -4.60 -14.26
CA VAL A 370 15.32 -5.12 -15.22
C VAL A 370 16.67 -5.30 -14.52
N MET A 371 17.23 -6.49 -14.61
CA MET A 371 18.58 -6.76 -14.11
C MET A 371 19.64 -6.12 -15.04
N PRO A 372 20.49 -5.20 -14.55
CA PRO A 372 21.56 -4.63 -15.36
C PRO A 372 22.62 -5.67 -15.74
N GLU A 373 23.22 -5.52 -16.92
CA GLU A 373 24.39 -6.31 -17.29
C GLU A 373 25.54 -6.09 -16.29
N GLY A 374 26.25 -7.16 -15.94
CA GLY A 374 27.34 -7.10 -14.97
C GLY A 374 26.90 -6.77 -13.52
N PHE A 375 25.61 -6.82 -13.18
CA PHE A 375 25.13 -6.45 -11.84
C PHE A 375 25.81 -7.24 -10.70
N PHE A 376 26.17 -8.50 -10.93
CA PHE A 376 26.86 -9.34 -9.93
C PHE A 376 28.39 -9.37 -10.07
N GLU A 377 28.98 -8.50 -10.91
CA GLU A 377 30.43 -8.40 -10.98
C GLU A 377 31.03 -7.90 -9.67
N THR A 378 32.06 -8.61 -9.21
CA THR A 378 32.76 -8.32 -7.94
C THR A 378 34.26 -8.14 -8.14
N LYS A 379 34.66 -7.71 -9.35
CA LYS A 379 36.07 -7.45 -9.67
C LYS A 379 36.59 -6.33 -8.76
N GLY A 380 37.70 -6.60 -8.08
CA GLY A 380 38.29 -5.67 -7.12
C GLY A 380 37.56 -5.57 -5.78
N PHE A 381 36.54 -6.40 -5.51
CA PHE A 381 35.93 -6.48 -4.18
C PHE A 381 36.80 -7.27 -3.20
N SER A 382 36.83 -6.81 -1.96
CA SER A 382 37.34 -7.52 -0.79
C SER A 382 36.55 -8.82 -0.56
N LEU A 383 37.13 -9.75 0.22
CA LEU A 383 36.44 -10.99 0.59
C LEU A 383 35.12 -10.74 1.31
N LYS A 384 35.05 -9.70 2.15
CA LYS A 384 33.82 -9.31 2.86
C LYS A 384 32.72 -8.86 1.89
N SER A 385 33.05 -7.99 0.95
CA SER A 385 32.10 -7.47 -0.04
C SER A 385 31.64 -8.58 -1.01
N LYS A 386 32.54 -9.50 -1.39
CA LYS A 386 32.18 -10.71 -2.15
C LYS A 386 31.22 -11.61 -1.37
N PHE A 387 31.46 -11.80 -0.08
CA PHE A 387 30.59 -12.61 0.77
C PHE A 387 29.20 -11.99 0.93
N ILE A 388 29.11 -10.66 1.12
CA ILE A 388 27.82 -9.96 1.18
C ILE A 388 27.06 -10.09 -0.14
N MET A 389 27.73 -9.85 -1.27
CA MET A 389 27.13 -10.05 -2.60
C MET A 389 26.65 -11.49 -2.80
N PHE A 390 27.41 -12.48 -2.34
CA PHE A 390 27.01 -13.88 -2.39
C PHE A 390 25.76 -14.15 -1.54
N LEU A 391 25.73 -13.68 -0.29
CA LEU A 391 24.59 -13.87 0.61
C LEU A 391 23.31 -13.18 0.12
N LYS A 392 23.44 -12.03 -0.55
CA LYS A 392 22.31 -11.23 -1.05
C LYS A 392 21.97 -11.51 -2.51
N LYS A 393 22.71 -12.41 -3.18
CA LYS A 393 22.55 -12.69 -4.61
C LYS A 393 21.12 -13.06 -4.97
N ASP A 394 20.53 -14.02 -4.25
CA ASP A 394 19.18 -14.49 -4.55
C ASP A 394 18.13 -13.42 -4.24
N MET A 395 18.34 -12.62 -3.20
CA MET A 395 17.47 -11.48 -2.88
C MET A 395 17.45 -10.46 -4.02
N PHE A 396 18.63 -10.05 -4.53
CA PHE A 396 18.69 -9.16 -5.69
C PHE A 396 18.09 -9.77 -6.94
N LYS A 397 18.34 -11.07 -7.20
CA LYS A 397 17.73 -11.77 -8.33
C LYS A 397 16.21 -11.76 -8.27
N ASN A 398 15.65 -12.05 -7.11
CA ASN A 398 14.21 -12.11 -6.94
C ASN A 398 13.58 -10.71 -6.94
N LEU A 399 14.21 -9.75 -6.28
CA LEU A 399 13.75 -8.35 -6.28
C LEU A 399 13.79 -7.73 -7.68
N LEU A 400 14.80 -8.06 -8.49
CA LEU A 400 14.93 -7.58 -9.87
C LEU A 400 14.36 -8.56 -10.92
N ASN A 401 13.42 -9.40 -10.53
CA ASN A 401 12.75 -10.33 -11.43
C ASN A 401 11.27 -10.41 -11.09
N ASP A 402 10.49 -9.66 -11.85
CA ASP A 402 9.05 -9.74 -11.81
C ASP A 402 8.55 -11.09 -12.38
N SER A 403 7.58 -11.68 -11.70
CA SER A 403 6.96 -12.96 -12.08
C SER A 403 5.56 -12.81 -12.67
N THR A 404 4.97 -11.62 -12.62
CA THR A 404 3.59 -11.32 -13.04
C THR A 404 3.53 -9.92 -13.64
N PRO A 405 3.31 -9.78 -14.96
CA PRO A 405 3.57 -8.53 -15.65
C PRO A 405 2.62 -7.38 -15.24
N ASP A 406 3.27 -6.25 -15.02
CA ASP A 406 2.91 -4.86 -15.25
C ASP A 406 1.96 -4.13 -14.27
N ASN A 407 2.37 -2.88 -13.98
CA ASN A 407 1.62 -1.82 -13.31
C ASN A 407 0.19 -1.61 -13.86
N ASP A 408 -0.05 -2.01 -15.11
CA ASP A 408 -1.34 -2.05 -15.78
C ASP A 408 -1.65 -3.50 -16.17
N ASP A 409 -2.69 -4.09 -15.58
CA ASP A 409 -3.05 -5.49 -15.84
C ASP A 409 -4.57 -5.68 -16.02
N ILE A 410 -4.95 -6.73 -16.74
CA ILE A 410 -6.32 -7.24 -16.82
C ILE A 410 -6.32 -8.65 -16.24
N ILE A 411 -6.75 -8.72 -14.99
CA ILE A 411 -6.82 -9.97 -14.24
C ILE A 411 -8.16 -10.65 -14.50
N ASN A 412 -8.14 -11.93 -14.88
CA ASN A 412 -9.34 -12.79 -14.82
C ASN A 412 -9.47 -13.41 -13.42
N LEU A 413 -10.68 -13.36 -12.83
CA LEU A 413 -11.03 -13.90 -11.52
C LEU A 413 -11.45 -15.38 -11.51
N TYR A 414 -11.64 -16.01 -12.69
CA TYR A 414 -12.03 -17.42 -12.84
C TYR A 414 -11.19 -18.24 -13.83
#